data_AF-A0A2V6M276-F1
#
_entry.id   AF-A0A2V6M276-F1
#
_cell.length_a   1.000
_cell.length_b   1.000
_cell.length_c   1.000
_cell.angle_alpha   90.00
_cell.angle_beta   90.00
_cell.angle_gamma   90.00
#
_symmetry.space_group_name_H-M   'P 1'
#
loop_
_entity.id
_entity.type
_entity.pdbx_description
1 polymer ?
#
loop_
_entity_poly.entity_id
_entity_poly.type
_entity_poly.pdbx_seq_one_letter_code
_entity_poly.pdbx_strand_id
1 'polypeptide(L)'
;MQLERTNTGSTILCALCTILIISVIGANVLLNCTTRYNVSSKQVKGWKEALYAAEGGGDIAFSEVRKLVGVIDPSTVLLPDGWTKTSGSSYSNGPYTFGQKLADGTGSLSAQVTVDQLAATLGTPPSSWPYFRIRSKGTATLFGLPRVGMDDRMDNLTKADSLLRKIDFKYDHFKAKYGDGDGNSPTISPVSFPQVTRRTETIAVPQFLTFTAALEATGSFYGPGTGKGGLIDSYDSKNGPYTFVATNSSSPYYGDSRNGNVSVATSVFQGGGNIYGNVTTNGGTLNLKNGQIYGTIDNNVPFTVAPVANPWSPTASGWTSTSPATITPSPAPSQATAAQYVYSSLTSGITISPYVDPSTGVAQETYVKLVVNGDVGGTITINNHVNAQIYFTGNLNINTPLVVNSNVDGVAPNYSRAGHLQFYGISPPGGSTQQVNITPGGGPDKTLYATIYAPNANVTVNGPTDIYGAIVSHDFYENGNTSFHYDKEIAQLLLAVTDYRIASYIEDVR
;
A
#
# COMPACT_ATOMS: atom_id res chain seq x y z
N MET A 1 -34.08 27.09 -88.10
CA MET A 1 -34.31 27.08 -86.63
C MET A 1 -35.02 25.80 -86.16
N GLN A 2 -34.68 24.63 -86.70
CA GLN A 2 -35.29 23.34 -86.29
C GLN A 2 -34.26 22.21 -86.07
N LEU A 3 -32.98 22.43 -86.43
CA LEU A 3 -31.87 21.48 -86.22
C LEU A 3 -31.08 21.73 -84.92
N GLU A 4 -31.16 22.91 -84.31
CA GLU A 4 -30.52 23.15 -83.00
C GLU A 4 -31.33 22.54 -81.84
N ARG A 5 -32.66 22.47 -81.94
CA ARG A 5 -33.55 21.95 -80.88
C ARG A 5 -33.37 20.46 -80.61
N THR A 6 -33.00 19.66 -81.62
CA THR A 6 -32.83 18.21 -81.51
C THR A 6 -31.56 17.84 -80.73
N ASN A 7 -30.49 18.62 -80.89
CA ASN A 7 -29.23 18.40 -80.19
C ASN A 7 -29.32 18.82 -78.70
N THR A 8 -30.04 19.91 -78.39
CA THR A 8 -30.22 20.35 -76.99
C THR A 8 -31.01 19.34 -76.15
N GLY A 9 -32.04 18.70 -76.71
CA GLY A 9 -32.81 17.66 -76.03
C GLY A 9 -31.99 16.41 -75.72
N SER A 10 -31.11 16.01 -76.64
CA SER A 10 -30.18 14.88 -76.44
C SER A 10 -29.15 15.17 -75.34
N THR A 11 -28.59 16.38 -75.30
CA THR A 11 -27.65 16.79 -74.24
C THR A 11 -28.31 16.84 -72.86
N ILE A 12 -29.55 17.32 -72.76
CA ILE A 12 -30.30 17.34 -71.49
C ILE A 12 -30.61 15.93 -71.00
N LEU A 13 -31.04 15.03 -71.89
CA LEU A 13 -31.27 13.61 -71.56
C LEU A 13 -29.99 12.93 -71.09
N CYS A 14 -28.87 13.17 -71.77
CA CYS A 14 -27.57 12.64 -71.37
C CYS A 14 -27.17 13.16 -69.99
N ALA A 15 -27.30 14.47 -69.74
CA ALA A 15 -27.00 15.08 -68.44
C ALA A 15 -27.89 14.52 -67.31
N LEU A 16 -29.20 14.36 -67.54
CA LEU A 16 -30.13 13.78 -66.56
C LEU A 16 -29.80 12.31 -66.27
N CYS A 17 -29.45 11.52 -67.30
CA CYS A 17 -29.00 10.14 -67.12
C CYS A 17 -27.68 10.08 -66.33
N THR A 18 -26.73 10.97 -66.59
CA THR A 18 -25.47 11.04 -65.84
C THR A 18 -25.71 11.42 -64.38
N ILE A 19 -26.58 12.40 -64.11
CA ILE A 19 -26.96 12.79 -62.74
C ILE A 19 -27.63 11.61 -62.02
N LEU A 20 -28.54 10.88 -62.69
CA LEU A 20 -29.19 9.70 -62.12
C LEU A 20 -28.16 8.61 -61.77
N ILE A 21 -27.25 8.30 -62.69
CA ILE A 21 -26.20 7.28 -62.48
C ILE A 21 -25.30 7.69 -61.30
N ILE A 22 -24.81 8.93 -61.27
CA ILE A 22 -23.96 9.43 -60.19
C ILE A 22 -24.72 9.46 -58.86
N SER A 23 -26.01 9.82 -58.86
CA SER A 23 -26.84 9.84 -57.65
C SER A 23 -27.07 8.43 -57.10
N VAL A 24 -27.31 7.44 -57.96
CA VAL A 24 -27.46 6.04 -57.56
C VAL A 24 -26.14 5.47 -57.03
N ILE A 25 -25.01 5.79 -57.66
CA ILE A 25 -23.69 5.40 -57.16
C ILE A 25 -23.42 6.07 -55.82
N GLY A 26 -23.63 7.38 -55.70
CA GLY A 26 -23.42 8.17 -54.48
C GLY A 26 -24.29 7.70 -53.32
N ALA A 27 -25.58 7.44 -53.57
CA ALA A 27 -26.50 6.91 -52.56
C ALA A 27 -26.08 5.52 -52.08
N ASN A 28 -25.67 4.63 -53.00
CA ASN A 28 -25.18 3.31 -52.62
C ASN A 28 -23.87 3.38 -51.83
N VAL A 29 -22.92 4.22 -52.23
CA VAL A 29 -21.67 4.42 -51.49
C VAL A 29 -21.95 4.97 -50.09
N LEU A 30 -22.79 6.01 -49.98
CA LEU A 30 -23.12 6.60 -48.69
C LEU A 30 -23.84 5.62 -47.76
N LEU A 31 -24.79 4.82 -48.28
CA LEU A 31 -25.51 3.82 -47.49
C LEU A 31 -24.57 2.71 -46.99
N ASN A 32 -23.64 2.26 -47.84
CA ASN A 32 -22.63 1.28 -47.46
C ASN A 32 -21.63 1.84 -46.44
N CYS A 33 -21.09 3.04 -46.67
CA CYS A 33 -20.17 3.69 -45.75
C CYS A 33 -20.82 3.93 -44.38
N THR A 34 -22.03 4.50 -44.35
CA THR A 34 -22.76 4.79 -43.11
C THR A 34 -23.03 3.52 -42.32
N THR A 35 -23.44 2.44 -43.00
CA THR A 35 -23.68 1.15 -42.35
C THR A 35 -22.39 0.57 -41.76
N ARG A 36 -21.27 0.62 -42.48
CA ARG A 36 -19.97 0.11 -42.01
C ARG A 36 -19.41 0.91 -40.84
N TYR A 37 -19.39 2.24 -40.95
CA TYR A 37 -18.88 3.12 -39.90
C TYR A 37 -19.73 3.05 -38.63
N ASN A 38 -21.05 2.93 -38.75
CA ASN A 38 -21.93 2.79 -37.58
C ASN A 38 -21.74 1.46 -36.84
N VAL A 39 -21.43 0.37 -37.55
CA VAL A 39 -21.15 -0.93 -36.91
C VAL A 39 -19.76 -0.91 -36.25
N SER A 40 -18.73 -0.45 -36.96
CA SER A 40 -17.36 -0.39 -36.44
C SER A 40 -17.25 0.54 -35.23
N SER A 41 -17.83 1.73 -35.30
CA SER A 41 -17.79 2.70 -34.19
C SER A 41 -18.49 2.19 -32.92
N LYS A 42 -19.65 1.51 -33.06
CA LYS A 42 -20.37 0.93 -31.91
C LYS A 42 -19.62 -0.24 -31.28
N GLN A 43 -18.93 -1.05 -32.09
CA GLN A 43 -18.11 -2.15 -31.60
C GLN A 43 -16.85 -1.65 -30.88
N VAL A 44 -16.16 -0.64 -31.44
CA VAL A 44 -15.02 0.02 -30.78
C VAL A 44 -15.46 0.66 -29.47
N LYS A 45 -16.61 1.34 -29.48
CA LYS A 45 -17.17 1.99 -28.29
C LYS A 45 -17.47 0.95 -27.21
N GLY A 46 -18.23 -0.10 -27.53
CA GLY A 46 -18.54 -1.18 -26.58
C GLY A 46 -17.28 -1.89 -26.06
N TRP A 47 -16.24 -2.02 -26.90
CA TRP A 47 -14.95 -2.57 -26.48
C TRP A 47 -14.25 -1.72 -25.41
N LYS A 48 -14.21 -0.39 -25.58
CA LYS A 48 -13.65 0.53 -24.59
C LYS A 48 -14.52 0.60 -23.34
N GLU A 49 -15.84 0.69 -23.50
CA GLU A 49 -16.78 0.75 -22.38
C GLU A 49 -16.69 -0.50 -21.51
N ALA A 50 -16.62 -1.69 -22.11
CA ALA A 50 -16.45 -2.93 -21.37
C ALA A 50 -15.15 -2.95 -20.55
N LEU A 51 -14.05 -2.37 -21.05
CA LEU A 51 -12.82 -2.22 -20.26
C LEU A 51 -13.04 -1.26 -19.07
N TYR A 52 -13.65 -0.10 -19.30
CA TYR A 52 -13.92 0.85 -18.22
C TYR A 52 -14.83 0.27 -17.13
N ALA A 53 -15.80 -0.57 -17.48
CA ALA A 53 -16.56 -1.31 -16.48
C ALA A 53 -15.71 -2.33 -15.73
N ALA A 54 -14.82 -3.04 -16.42
CA ALA A 54 -13.92 -3.98 -15.75
C ALA A 54 -13.03 -3.24 -14.74
N GLU A 55 -12.44 -2.12 -15.14
CA GLU A 55 -11.65 -1.26 -14.25
C GLU A 55 -12.48 -0.73 -13.08
N GLY A 56 -13.66 -0.17 -13.33
CA GLY A 56 -14.55 0.33 -12.28
C GLY A 56 -15.02 -0.76 -11.30
N GLY A 57 -15.26 -1.99 -11.79
CA GLY A 57 -15.50 -3.15 -10.93
C GLY A 57 -14.28 -3.50 -10.09
N GLY A 58 -13.09 -3.47 -10.68
CA GLY A 58 -11.82 -3.69 -9.99
C GLY A 58 -11.61 -2.68 -8.86
N ASP A 59 -11.94 -1.41 -9.09
CA ASP A 59 -11.85 -0.34 -8.07
C ASP A 59 -12.84 -0.57 -6.91
N ILE A 60 -14.08 -0.96 -7.22
CA ILE A 60 -15.07 -1.32 -6.18
C ILE A 60 -14.53 -2.48 -5.34
N ALA A 61 -14.05 -3.55 -5.97
CA ALA A 61 -13.50 -4.70 -5.26
C ALA A 61 -12.24 -4.36 -4.46
N PHE A 62 -11.38 -3.50 -4.98
CA PHE A 62 -10.18 -3.04 -4.28
C PHE A 62 -10.52 -2.19 -3.06
N SER A 63 -11.54 -1.34 -3.15
CA SER A 63 -12.07 -0.60 -2.00
C SER A 63 -12.55 -1.53 -0.88
N GLU A 64 -13.17 -2.67 -1.23
CA GLU A 64 -13.58 -3.68 -0.25
C GLU A 64 -12.37 -4.41 0.34
N VAL A 65 -11.35 -4.75 -0.47
CA VAL A 65 -10.10 -5.33 0.01
C VAL A 65 -9.38 -4.44 1.01
N ARG A 66 -9.41 -3.11 0.83
CA ARG A 66 -8.81 -2.16 1.79
C ARG A 66 -9.50 -2.15 3.16
N LYS A 67 -10.72 -2.67 3.28
CA LYS A 67 -11.37 -2.88 4.60
C LYS A 67 -10.84 -4.11 5.34
N LEU A 68 -10.09 -5.00 4.66
CA LEU A 68 -9.52 -6.21 5.23
C LEU A 68 -8.22 -5.97 6.03
N VAL A 69 -7.88 -4.71 6.28
CA VAL A 69 -6.74 -4.33 7.11
C VAL A 69 -6.90 -4.94 8.51
N GLY A 70 -5.92 -5.75 8.92
CA GLY A 70 -5.97 -6.44 10.21
C GLY A 70 -6.83 -7.72 10.23
N VAL A 71 -7.42 -8.11 9.10
CA VAL A 71 -8.34 -9.26 8.99
C VAL A 71 -7.70 -10.39 8.19
N ILE A 72 -7.53 -11.56 8.83
CA ILE A 72 -6.98 -12.75 8.17
C ILE A 72 -8.07 -13.52 7.41
N ASP A 73 -9.30 -13.58 7.94
CA ASP A 73 -10.45 -14.22 7.28
C ASP A 73 -11.38 -13.17 6.65
N PRO A 74 -11.36 -13.01 5.31
CA PRO A 74 -12.20 -12.05 4.61
C PRO A 74 -13.70 -12.26 4.79
N SER A 75 -14.14 -13.45 5.22
CA SER A 75 -15.56 -13.76 5.42
C SER A 75 -16.22 -12.83 6.43
N THR A 76 -15.43 -12.32 7.39
CA THR A 76 -15.89 -11.43 8.46
C THR A 76 -16.26 -10.02 7.99
N VAL A 77 -15.79 -9.61 6.79
CA VAL A 77 -16.05 -8.29 6.21
C VAL A 77 -16.84 -8.40 4.92
N LEU A 78 -16.43 -9.29 4.00
CA LEU A 78 -17.04 -9.37 2.67
C LEU A 78 -18.48 -9.93 2.71
N LEU A 79 -18.77 -10.94 3.53
CA LEU A 79 -20.13 -11.51 3.59
C LEU A 79 -21.17 -10.52 4.15
N PRO A 80 -20.91 -9.80 5.27
CA PRO A 80 -21.79 -8.71 5.71
C PRO A 80 -22.01 -7.61 4.66
N ASP A 81 -21.00 -7.31 3.84
CA ASP A 81 -21.08 -6.32 2.76
C ASP A 81 -21.72 -6.87 1.46
N GLY A 82 -22.41 -8.01 1.54
CA GLY A 82 -23.23 -8.55 0.45
C GLY A 82 -22.47 -9.39 -0.58
N TRP A 83 -21.19 -9.72 -0.32
CA TRP A 83 -20.45 -10.64 -1.18
C TRP A 83 -20.89 -12.08 -0.96
N THR A 84 -20.83 -12.88 -2.03
CA THR A 84 -21.15 -14.31 -1.98
C THR A 84 -19.87 -15.13 -2.10
N LYS A 85 -19.66 -16.06 -1.16
CA LYS A 85 -18.56 -17.03 -1.25
C LYS A 85 -18.85 -18.04 -2.37
N THR A 86 -17.92 -18.21 -3.32
CA THR A 86 -18.11 -19.10 -4.47
C THR A 86 -17.45 -20.46 -4.28
N SER A 87 -16.16 -20.48 -3.93
CA SER A 87 -15.37 -21.70 -3.75
C SER A 87 -14.08 -21.39 -3.01
N GLY A 88 -13.64 -22.25 -2.08
CA GLY A 88 -12.40 -22.02 -1.32
C GLY A 88 -12.42 -20.65 -0.62
N SER A 89 -11.39 -19.83 -0.85
CA SER A 89 -11.31 -18.45 -0.33
C SER A 89 -11.61 -17.38 -1.39
N SER A 90 -12.53 -17.69 -2.31
CA SER A 90 -13.03 -16.77 -3.36
C SER A 90 -14.41 -16.21 -3.02
N TYR A 91 -14.57 -14.90 -3.22
CA TYR A 91 -15.79 -14.14 -2.96
C TYR A 91 -16.17 -13.34 -4.21
N SER A 92 -17.43 -13.37 -4.63
CA SER A 92 -17.92 -12.63 -5.80
C SER A 92 -19.05 -11.67 -5.45
N ASN A 93 -19.15 -10.57 -6.19
CA ASN A 93 -20.23 -9.60 -6.06
C ASN A 93 -20.56 -8.98 -7.44
N GLY A 94 -21.72 -8.32 -7.52
CA GLY A 94 -22.31 -7.77 -8.73
C GLY A 94 -23.52 -8.57 -9.25
N PRO A 95 -24.09 -8.16 -10.40
CA PRO A 95 -23.54 -7.17 -11.32
C PRO A 95 -23.70 -5.73 -10.83
N TYR A 96 -22.61 -4.96 -10.82
CA TYR A 96 -22.65 -3.50 -10.70
C TYR A 96 -23.01 -2.92 -12.05
N THR A 97 -23.98 -2.00 -12.10
CA THR A 97 -24.40 -1.35 -13.36
C THR A 97 -23.90 0.08 -13.39
N PHE A 98 -23.31 0.49 -14.51
CA PHE A 98 -22.81 1.83 -14.75
C PHE A 98 -23.67 2.52 -15.82
N GLY A 99 -23.94 3.81 -15.64
CA GLY A 99 -24.76 4.59 -16.57
C GLY A 99 -26.25 4.24 -16.54
N GLN A 100 -27.01 4.85 -17.45
CA GLN A 100 -28.46 4.71 -17.51
C GLN A 100 -28.86 3.51 -18.37
N LYS A 101 -29.63 2.58 -17.79
CA LYS A 101 -30.32 1.51 -18.51
C LYS A 101 -31.41 2.12 -19.40
N LEU A 102 -31.56 1.65 -20.64
CA LEU A 102 -32.68 2.07 -21.49
C LEU A 102 -34.01 1.57 -20.89
N ALA A 103 -35.11 2.22 -21.25
CA ALA A 103 -36.44 1.97 -20.70
C ALA A 103 -36.97 0.53 -20.96
N ASP A 104 -36.44 -0.15 -21.97
CA ASP A 104 -36.73 -1.56 -22.29
C ASP A 104 -35.85 -2.56 -21.52
N GLY A 105 -35.02 -2.06 -20.60
CA GLY A 105 -34.09 -2.85 -19.83
C GLY A 105 -32.82 -3.24 -20.59
N THR A 106 -32.57 -2.71 -21.79
CA THR A 106 -31.36 -2.96 -22.56
C THR A 106 -30.30 -1.87 -22.34
N GLY A 107 -29.04 -2.14 -22.74
CA GLY A 107 -27.99 -1.13 -22.76
C GLY A 107 -27.22 -0.92 -21.46
N SER A 108 -27.17 -1.92 -20.58
CA SER A 108 -26.40 -1.82 -19.34
C SER A 108 -24.91 -2.05 -19.59
N LEU A 109 -24.10 -1.08 -19.18
CA LEU A 109 -22.70 -1.32 -18.85
C LEU A 109 -22.65 -1.96 -17.46
N SER A 110 -21.95 -3.07 -17.30
CA SER A 110 -21.93 -3.76 -16.01
C SER A 110 -20.60 -4.41 -15.68
N ALA A 111 -20.33 -4.63 -14.39
CA ALA A 111 -19.18 -5.38 -13.92
C ALA A 111 -19.59 -6.47 -12.93
N GLN A 112 -18.96 -7.63 -13.07
CA GLN A 112 -18.98 -8.71 -12.08
C GLN A 112 -17.57 -8.90 -11.57
N VAL A 113 -17.41 -8.99 -10.25
CA VAL A 113 -16.09 -9.01 -9.61
C VAL A 113 -15.94 -10.24 -8.73
N THR A 114 -14.71 -10.72 -8.63
CA THR A 114 -14.29 -11.82 -7.75
C THR A 114 -13.01 -11.43 -7.04
N VAL A 115 -12.95 -11.66 -5.73
CA VAL A 115 -11.77 -11.50 -4.88
C VAL A 115 -11.36 -12.87 -4.38
N ASP A 116 -10.18 -13.32 -4.79
CA ASP A 116 -9.55 -14.54 -4.28
C ASP A 116 -8.50 -14.18 -3.23
N GLN A 117 -8.62 -14.74 -2.04
CA GLN A 117 -7.55 -14.71 -1.06
C GLN A 117 -6.47 -15.72 -1.45
N LEU A 118 -5.23 -15.24 -1.57
CA LEU A 118 -4.06 -16.06 -1.85
C LEU A 118 -3.14 -16.09 -0.61
N ALA A 119 -2.58 -17.27 -0.30
CA ALA A 119 -1.71 -17.45 0.86
C ALA A 119 -0.24 -17.08 0.55
N ALA A 120 0.42 -16.37 1.46
CA ALA A 120 1.83 -15.99 1.39
C ALA A 120 2.78 -17.19 1.52
N THR A 121 3.17 -17.79 0.39
CA THR A 121 4.47 -18.47 0.27
C THR A 121 5.50 -17.54 -0.35
N LEU A 122 5.79 -16.45 0.35
CA LEU A 122 7.07 -15.75 0.22
C LEU A 122 7.68 -15.73 1.63
N GLY A 123 8.93 -16.19 1.74
CA GLY A 123 9.56 -16.59 2.99
C GLY A 123 9.69 -15.51 4.08
N THR A 124 9.91 -16.03 5.30
CA THR A 124 10.17 -15.42 6.62
C THR A 124 9.12 -14.40 7.14
N PRO A 125 8.75 -14.44 8.43
CA PRO A 125 7.52 -13.85 8.97
C PRO A 125 7.31 -12.35 8.73
N PRO A 126 6.03 -11.92 8.75
CA PRO A 126 4.84 -12.72 8.90
C PRO A 126 4.33 -13.09 7.51
N SER A 127 4.69 -14.30 7.11
CA SER A 127 4.12 -15.08 6.01
C SER A 127 2.64 -15.45 6.25
N SER A 128 1.89 -14.65 7.00
CA SER A 128 0.51 -14.91 7.43
C SER A 128 -0.51 -13.90 6.90
N TRP A 129 -0.08 -12.76 6.35
CA TRP A 129 -1.01 -11.79 5.79
C TRP A 129 -1.39 -12.13 4.34
N PRO A 130 -2.70 -12.21 4.03
CA PRO A 130 -3.13 -12.54 2.68
C PRO A 130 -2.82 -11.41 1.71
N TYR A 131 -2.50 -11.78 0.48
CA TYR A 131 -2.64 -10.92 -0.68
C TYR A 131 -3.88 -11.37 -1.45
N PHE A 132 -4.44 -10.47 -2.25
CA PHE A 132 -5.71 -10.70 -2.92
C PHE A 132 -5.54 -10.59 -4.42
N ARG A 133 -6.08 -11.57 -5.15
CA ARG A 133 -6.28 -11.47 -6.59
C ARG A 133 -7.69 -10.98 -6.84
N ILE A 134 -7.81 -9.84 -7.48
CA ILE A 134 -9.08 -9.22 -7.83
C ILE A 134 -9.27 -9.42 -9.33
N ARG A 135 -10.35 -10.10 -9.71
CA ARG A 135 -10.75 -10.34 -11.10
C ARG A 135 -12.04 -9.60 -11.36
N SER A 136 -12.05 -8.73 -12.36
CA SER A 136 -13.25 -7.99 -12.76
C SER A 136 -13.59 -8.26 -14.21
N LYS A 137 -14.87 -8.56 -14.46
CA LYS A 137 -15.45 -8.78 -15.78
C LYS A 137 -16.39 -7.64 -16.12
N GLY A 138 -15.95 -6.73 -16.97
CA GLY A 138 -16.77 -5.68 -17.54
C GLY A 138 -17.52 -6.17 -18.77
N THR A 139 -18.80 -5.82 -18.90
CA THR A 139 -19.68 -6.23 -19.98
C THR A 139 -20.42 -5.02 -20.53
N ALA A 140 -20.26 -4.76 -21.82
CA ALA A 140 -20.99 -3.73 -22.56
C ALA A 140 -21.94 -4.38 -23.57
N THR A 141 -23.22 -4.06 -23.48
CA THR A 141 -24.19 -4.50 -24.49
C THR A 141 -23.98 -3.72 -25.79
N LEU A 142 -23.94 -4.40 -26.93
CA LEU A 142 -23.82 -3.79 -28.25
C LEU A 142 -25.20 -3.52 -28.86
N PHE A 143 -25.40 -2.30 -29.36
CA PHE A 143 -26.64 -1.90 -30.00
C PHE A 143 -26.62 -2.11 -31.52
N GLY A 144 -27.68 -2.69 -32.06
CA GLY A 144 -27.92 -2.80 -33.51
C GLY A 144 -27.98 -4.24 -34.02
N LEU A 145 -27.94 -4.41 -35.34
CA LEU A 145 -27.97 -5.72 -35.96
C LEU A 145 -26.77 -6.57 -35.52
N PRO A 146 -26.95 -7.87 -35.23
CA PRO A 146 -25.87 -8.78 -34.86
C PRO A 146 -25.02 -9.10 -36.10
N ARG A 147 -24.14 -8.16 -36.49
CA ARG A 147 -23.25 -8.27 -37.65
C ARG A 147 -21.87 -7.74 -37.27
N VAL A 148 -20.81 -8.44 -37.69
CA VAL A 148 -19.45 -7.91 -37.66
C VAL A 148 -19.29 -6.87 -38.76
N GLY A 149 -18.61 -5.75 -38.50
CA GLY A 149 -18.24 -4.84 -39.57
C GLY A 149 -17.27 -5.58 -40.50
N MET A 150 -17.59 -5.67 -41.80
CA MET A 150 -16.62 -6.12 -42.80
C MET A 150 -15.63 -4.97 -43.06
N ASP A 151 -14.67 -4.79 -42.15
CA ASP A 151 -13.50 -3.94 -42.40
C ASP A 151 -12.20 -4.73 -42.29
N ASP A 152 -12.22 -5.96 -42.81
CA ASP A 152 -11.02 -6.75 -43.06
C ASP A 152 -10.97 -7.03 -44.57
N ARG A 153 -10.06 -6.36 -45.29
CA ARG A 153 -9.43 -7.04 -46.42
C ARG A 153 -8.68 -8.21 -45.81
N MET A 154 -9.24 -9.41 -45.90
CA MET A 154 -8.48 -10.62 -45.64
C MET A 154 -7.66 -10.94 -46.89
N ASP A 155 -6.43 -10.47 -46.91
CA ASP A 155 -5.39 -11.04 -47.76
C ASP A 155 -4.26 -11.62 -46.90
N ASN A 156 -3.36 -12.37 -47.52
CA ASN A 156 -2.29 -13.07 -46.79
C ASN A 156 -1.28 -12.13 -46.12
N LEU A 157 -1.39 -10.81 -46.30
CA LEU A 157 -0.49 -9.79 -45.76
C LEU A 157 -1.16 -8.91 -44.70
N THR A 158 -2.48 -8.77 -44.73
CA THR A 158 -3.24 -7.84 -43.89
C THR A 158 -4.15 -8.61 -42.93
N LYS A 159 -3.64 -8.94 -41.73
CA LYS A 159 -4.49 -9.42 -40.63
C LYS A 159 -5.10 -8.20 -39.96
N ALA A 160 -6.37 -7.93 -40.19
CA ALA A 160 -6.99 -6.75 -39.61
C ALA A 160 -7.50 -6.99 -38.18
N ASP A 161 -7.58 -5.89 -37.43
CA ASP A 161 -7.74 -5.80 -35.98
C ASP A 161 -9.14 -6.25 -35.50
N SER A 162 -10.09 -6.47 -36.42
CA SER A 162 -11.46 -6.90 -36.07
C SER A 162 -11.55 -8.36 -35.63
N LEU A 163 -10.61 -9.22 -36.05
CA LEU A 163 -10.45 -10.60 -35.55
C LEU A 163 -10.08 -10.68 -34.06
N LEU A 164 -9.55 -9.60 -33.48
CA LEU A 164 -9.15 -9.53 -32.08
C LEU A 164 -10.31 -9.14 -31.15
N ARG A 165 -11.42 -8.60 -31.69
CA ARG A 165 -12.58 -8.16 -30.90
C ARG A 165 -13.62 -9.25 -30.85
N LYS A 166 -13.55 -10.07 -29.80
CA LYS A 166 -14.48 -11.18 -29.60
C LYS A 166 -15.82 -10.66 -29.09
N ILE A 167 -16.81 -10.61 -29.98
CA ILE A 167 -18.18 -10.21 -29.69
C ILE A 167 -19.02 -11.45 -29.40
N ASP A 168 -19.73 -11.45 -28.28
CA ASP A 168 -20.71 -12.48 -27.93
C ASP A 168 -22.03 -12.19 -28.62
N PHE A 169 -22.44 -13.00 -29.60
CA PHE A 169 -23.73 -12.82 -30.27
C PHE A 169 -24.85 -13.70 -29.72
N LYS A 170 -24.51 -14.93 -29.32
CA LYS A 170 -25.46 -15.94 -28.82
C LYS A 170 -24.96 -16.64 -27.57
N TYR A 171 -23.64 -16.79 -27.46
CA TYR A 171 -22.99 -17.43 -26.32
C TYR A 171 -21.81 -16.57 -25.87
N ASP A 172 -21.53 -16.60 -24.57
CA ASP A 172 -20.32 -16.02 -23.97
C ASP A 172 -19.10 -16.85 -24.41
N HIS A 173 -18.35 -16.33 -25.38
CA HIS A 173 -17.22 -17.03 -25.99
C HIS A 173 -16.12 -17.31 -24.98
N PHE A 174 -15.97 -16.45 -23.98
CA PHE A 174 -14.93 -16.58 -22.97
C PHE A 174 -15.30 -17.70 -22.02
N LYS A 175 -16.51 -17.71 -21.44
CA LYS A 175 -16.96 -18.80 -20.56
C LYS A 175 -16.94 -20.14 -21.29
N ALA A 176 -17.28 -20.16 -22.57
CA ALA A 176 -17.25 -21.37 -23.38
C ALA A 176 -15.84 -21.92 -23.60
N LYS A 177 -14.82 -21.04 -23.72
CA LYS A 177 -13.44 -21.44 -24.03
C LYS A 177 -12.54 -21.58 -22.81
N TYR A 178 -12.72 -20.74 -21.80
CA TYR A 178 -11.81 -20.58 -20.66
C TYR A 178 -12.50 -20.68 -19.30
N GLY A 179 -13.83 -20.87 -19.28
CA GLY A 179 -14.60 -21.04 -18.05
C GLY A 179 -14.47 -19.85 -17.09
N ASP A 180 -13.96 -20.12 -15.90
CA ASP A 180 -13.73 -19.11 -14.86
C ASP A 180 -12.58 -18.12 -15.15
N GLY A 181 -11.76 -18.37 -16.18
CA GLY A 181 -10.58 -17.58 -16.55
C GLY A 181 -9.24 -18.21 -16.18
N ASP A 182 -9.27 -19.27 -15.36
CA ASP A 182 -8.12 -20.12 -15.06
C ASP A 182 -8.19 -21.44 -15.87
N GLY A 183 -9.17 -21.56 -16.77
CA GLY A 183 -9.40 -22.75 -17.59
C GLY A 183 -10.31 -23.80 -16.92
N ASN A 184 -10.89 -23.49 -15.76
CA ASN A 184 -11.75 -24.43 -15.06
C ASN A 184 -13.21 -24.32 -15.54
N SER A 185 -13.87 -25.47 -15.65
CA SER A 185 -15.31 -25.59 -15.96
C SER A 185 -15.80 -24.78 -17.18
N PRO A 186 -15.15 -24.90 -18.35
CA PRO A 186 -15.61 -24.25 -19.57
C PRO A 186 -17.04 -24.69 -19.90
N THR A 187 -17.94 -23.74 -20.09
CA THR A 187 -19.37 -23.99 -20.27
C THR A 187 -19.98 -23.03 -21.27
N ILE A 188 -20.76 -23.56 -22.22
CA ILE A 188 -21.52 -22.73 -23.17
C ILE A 188 -22.66 -22.04 -22.41
N SER A 189 -22.59 -20.72 -22.30
CA SER A 189 -23.58 -19.89 -21.61
C SER A 189 -24.25 -18.93 -22.60
N PRO A 190 -25.58 -18.96 -22.75
CA PRO A 190 -26.26 -18.07 -23.70
C PRO A 190 -26.23 -16.61 -23.24
N VAL A 191 -26.20 -15.67 -24.19
CA VAL A 191 -26.32 -14.23 -23.94
C VAL A 191 -27.63 -13.71 -24.56
N SER A 192 -28.36 -12.87 -23.82
CA SER A 192 -29.67 -12.34 -24.24
C SER A 192 -29.54 -11.24 -25.29
N PHE A 193 -28.40 -10.57 -25.36
CA PHE A 193 -28.10 -9.50 -26.30
C PHE A 193 -26.66 -9.64 -26.80
N PRO A 194 -26.36 -9.16 -28.02
CA PRO A 194 -24.98 -9.01 -28.44
C PRO A 194 -24.21 -8.17 -27.43
N GLN A 195 -23.04 -8.63 -26.99
CA GLN A 195 -22.26 -7.95 -25.96
C GLN A 195 -20.75 -8.11 -26.20
N VAL A 196 -19.99 -7.23 -25.57
CA VAL A 196 -18.53 -7.35 -25.45
C VAL A 196 -18.20 -7.53 -23.98
N THR A 197 -17.33 -8.50 -23.70
CA THR A 197 -16.77 -8.72 -22.38
C THR A 197 -15.28 -8.37 -22.38
N ARG A 198 -14.82 -7.68 -21.34
CA ARG A 198 -13.41 -7.41 -21.07
C ARG A 198 -13.11 -7.74 -19.62
N ARG A 199 -11.86 -8.10 -19.33
CA ARG A 199 -11.47 -8.52 -17.98
C ARG A 199 -10.18 -7.85 -17.55
N THR A 200 -10.12 -7.53 -16.27
CA THR A 200 -8.92 -7.05 -15.61
C THR A 200 -8.63 -7.94 -14.42
N GLU A 201 -7.34 -8.14 -14.16
CA GLU A 201 -6.83 -8.80 -12.98
C GLU A 201 -5.86 -7.86 -12.27
N THR A 202 -6.07 -7.66 -10.97
CA THR A 202 -5.14 -6.91 -10.13
C THR A 202 -4.70 -7.76 -8.93
N ILE A 203 -3.44 -7.59 -8.53
CA ILE A 203 -2.91 -8.20 -7.31
C ILE A 203 -2.77 -7.11 -6.26
N ALA A 204 -3.54 -7.21 -5.18
CA ALA A 204 -3.45 -6.35 -4.03
C ALA A 204 -2.57 -7.00 -2.95
N VAL A 205 -1.49 -6.32 -2.56
CA VAL A 205 -0.56 -6.77 -1.52
C VAL A 205 -0.68 -5.89 -0.28
N PRO A 206 -0.49 -6.45 0.93
CA PRO A 206 -0.54 -5.65 2.15
C PRO A 206 0.58 -4.60 2.16
N GLN A 207 0.24 -3.42 2.65
CA GLN A 207 1.19 -2.41 3.12
C GLN A 207 1.32 -2.53 4.62
N PHE A 208 2.54 -2.43 5.13
CA PHE A 208 2.84 -2.59 6.54
C PHE A 208 3.29 -1.26 7.14
N LEU A 209 2.99 -1.05 8.43
CA LEU A 209 3.76 -0.10 9.23
C LEU A 209 5.17 -0.70 9.38
N THR A 210 6.14 -0.15 8.64
CA THR A 210 7.55 -0.51 8.76
C THR A 210 8.39 0.76 8.82
N PHE A 211 9.60 0.63 9.35
CA PHE A 211 10.60 1.68 9.32
C PHE A 211 11.48 1.47 8.09
N THR A 212 11.27 2.26 7.04
CA THR A 212 12.02 2.12 5.78
C THR A 212 13.25 3.04 5.71
N ALA A 213 13.37 3.92 6.70
CA ALA A 213 14.44 4.89 6.83
C ALA A 213 14.79 5.10 8.32
N ALA A 214 15.93 5.76 8.57
CA ALA A 214 16.31 6.17 9.91
C ALA A 214 15.29 7.16 10.48
N LEU A 215 14.90 8.14 9.64
CA LEU A 215 13.99 9.22 10.00
C LEU A 215 12.99 9.46 8.88
N GLU A 216 11.71 9.49 9.22
CA GLU A 216 10.62 9.92 8.33
C GLU A 216 9.82 11.04 9.00
N ALA A 217 9.66 12.17 8.33
CA ALA A 217 8.89 13.32 8.81
C ALA A 217 7.82 13.71 7.80
N THR A 218 6.55 13.75 8.22
CA THR A 218 5.44 14.17 7.35
C THR A 218 5.29 15.69 7.25
N GLY A 219 5.85 16.42 8.21
CA GLY A 219 5.95 17.87 8.27
C GLY A 219 7.38 18.33 7.99
N SER A 220 8.02 18.95 8.99
CA SER A 220 9.35 19.55 8.87
C SER A 220 10.45 18.65 9.43
N PHE A 221 11.66 18.78 8.89
CA PHE A 221 12.84 18.11 9.40
C PHE A 221 13.97 19.09 9.72
N TYR A 222 14.41 19.08 10.97
CA TYR A 222 15.57 19.83 11.47
C TYR A 222 16.53 18.88 12.18
N GLY A 223 17.56 18.39 11.48
CA GLY A 223 18.57 17.48 12.02
C GLY A 223 19.50 16.88 10.95
N PRO A 224 20.53 16.10 11.32
CA PRO A 224 21.18 16.17 12.63
C PRO A 224 21.80 17.57 12.82
N GLY A 225 21.99 18.00 14.06
CA GLY A 225 22.19 19.38 14.43
C GLY A 225 23.43 20.02 13.81
N THR A 226 23.49 21.35 13.88
CA THR A 226 24.52 22.13 13.18
C THR A 226 25.92 22.04 13.79
N GLY A 227 26.07 21.41 14.96
CA GLY A 227 27.38 21.11 15.54
C GLY A 227 28.09 19.99 14.78
N LYS A 228 29.43 20.01 14.79
CA LYS A 228 30.27 19.08 13.99
C LYS A 228 30.22 17.60 14.42
N GLY A 229 29.35 17.21 15.35
CA GLY A 229 29.37 15.88 15.96
C GLY A 229 28.23 14.93 15.56
N GLY A 230 27.06 15.45 15.18
CA GLY A 230 25.90 14.62 14.85
C GLY A 230 25.99 14.01 13.44
N LEU A 231 25.46 12.80 13.28
CA LEU A 231 25.36 12.12 11.98
C LEU A 231 24.14 11.22 11.92
N ILE A 232 23.78 10.80 10.72
CA ILE A 232 22.81 9.73 10.49
C ILE A 232 23.51 8.65 9.67
N ASP A 233 23.56 7.44 10.18
CA ASP A 233 24.07 6.27 9.48
C ASP A 233 23.18 5.04 9.77
N SER A 234 23.72 3.86 9.53
CA SER A 234 23.04 2.61 9.82
C SER A 234 24.00 1.53 10.27
N TYR A 235 23.45 0.40 10.69
CA TYR A 235 24.15 -0.85 10.89
C TYR A 235 23.19 -2.02 10.72
N ASP A 236 23.71 -3.23 10.69
CA ASP A 236 22.93 -4.46 10.66
C ASP A 236 23.17 -5.19 11.99
N SER A 237 22.22 -5.10 12.92
CA SER A 237 22.34 -5.73 14.24
C SER A 237 22.48 -7.25 14.17
N LYS A 238 22.11 -7.89 13.05
CA LYS A 238 22.38 -9.31 12.82
C LYS A 238 23.87 -9.64 12.85
N ASN A 239 24.71 -8.67 12.48
CA ASN A 239 26.17 -8.79 12.51
C ASN A 239 26.78 -8.43 13.89
N GLY A 240 25.94 -8.09 14.87
CA GLY A 240 26.34 -7.74 16.23
C GLY A 240 26.15 -6.24 16.54
N PRO A 241 26.74 -5.76 17.65
CA PRO A 241 26.62 -4.38 18.08
C PRO A 241 27.17 -3.38 17.06
N TYR A 242 26.59 -2.18 17.06
CA TYR A 242 27.03 -1.09 16.20
C TYR A 242 28.54 -0.82 16.29
N THR A 243 29.15 -0.58 15.14
CA THR A 243 30.52 -0.08 15.03
C THR A 243 30.56 0.95 13.90
N PHE A 244 31.08 2.14 14.17
CA PHE A 244 31.21 3.17 13.13
C PHE A 244 32.24 2.76 12.07
N VAL A 245 31.74 2.41 10.89
CA VAL A 245 32.56 1.99 9.73
C VAL A 245 32.28 2.82 8.49
N ALA A 246 31.48 3.89 8.59
CA ALA A 246 31.00 4.67 7.45
C ALA A 246 32.09 5.38 6.63
N THR A 247 33.31 5.47 7.17
CA THR A 247 34.50 6.03 6.50
C THR A 247 35.58 4.97 6.19
N ASN A 248 35.31 3.69 6.44
CA ASN A 248 36.27 2.60 6.23
C ASN A 248 35.76 1.61 5.17
N SER A 249 36.05 1.91 3.89
CA SER A 249 35.63 1.08 2.76
C SER A 249 36.24 -0.33 2.73
N SER A 250 37.25 -0.60 3.56
CA SER A 250 37.87 -1.92 3.69
C SER A 250 37.17 -2.81 4.71
N SER A 251 36.29 -2.26 5.55
CA SER A 251 35.51 -3.03 6.51
C SER A 251 34.48 -3.90 5.78
N PRO A 252 34.30 -5.18 6.15
CA PRO A 252 33.23 -6.00 5.59
C PRO A 252 31.83 -5.45 5.88
N TYR A 253 31.68 -4.65 6.95
CA TYR A 253 30.42 -4.02 7.36
C TYR A 253 30.24 -2.61 6.80
N TYR A 254 31.13 -2.12 5.93
CA TYR A 254 31.02 -0.78 5.32
C TYR A 254 29.64 -0.58 4.66
N GLY A 255 29.13 -1.59 3.95
CA GLY A 255 27.82 -1.52 3.30
C GLY A 255 26.65 -1.35 4.28
N ASP A 256 26.78 -1.84 5.51
CA ASP A 256 25.74 -1.74 6.53
C ASP A 256 25.58 -0.32 7.07
N SER A 257 26.56 0.56 6.84
CA SER A 257 26.58 1.94 7.31
C SER A 257 26.00 2.98 6.35
N ARG A 258 25.31 2.54 5.28
CA ARG A 258 24.93 3.37 4.13
C ARG A 258 23.41 3.47 3.90
N ASN A 259 22.61 3.03 4.87
CA ASN A 259 21.15 3.02 4.86
C ASN A 259 20.55 3.98 5.89
N GLY A 260 21.31 4.98 6.35
CA GLY A 260 20.83 6.08 7.20
C GLY A 260 19.93 7.07 6.45
N ASN A 261 18.87 6.56 5.83
CA ASN A 261 18.01 7.33 4.95
C ASN A 261 17.16 8.34 5.75
N VAL A 262 16.84 9.47 5.10
CA VAL A 262 15.91 10.48 5.64
C VAL A 262 14.86 10.80 4.60
N SER A 263 13.58 10.73 4.98
CA SER A 263 12.46 11.06 4.09
C SER A 263 11.60 12.16 4.69
N VAL A 264 11.34 13.22 3.93
CA VAL A 264 10.53 14.37 4.37
C VAL A 264 9.41 14.67 3.38
N ALA A 265 8.16 14.61 3.81
CA ALA A 265 7.01 14.70 2.90
C ALA A 265 6.73 16.14 2.41
N THR A 266 7.48 17.11 2.93
CA THR A 266 7.38 18.54 2.59
C THR A 266 8.69 19.08 2.01
N SER A 267 8.71 20.39 1.76
CA SER A 267 9.88 21.13 1.31
C SER A 267 10.81 21.58 2.45
N VAL A 268 10.41 21.37 3.71
CA VAL A 268 11.10 21.92 4.89
C VAL A 268 12.16 20.93 5.39
N PHE A 269 13.36 21.06 4.85
CA PHE A 269 14.54 20.30 5.25
C PHE A 269 15.67 21.24 5.69
N GLN A 270 16.15 21.07 6.92
CA GLN A 270 17.39 21.65 7.39
C GLN A 270 18.22 20.61 8.11
N GLY A 271 19.51 20.51 7.73
CA GLY A 271 20.44 19.65 8.45
C GLY A 271 21.79 20.30 8.66
N GLY A 272 22.57 19.69 9.53
CA GLY A 272 23.88 20.15 9.96
C GLY A 272 24.97 19.13 9.69
N GLY A 273 24.80 17.90 10.18
CA GLY A 273 25.79 16.82 10.10
C GLY A 273 25.70 15.91 8.86
N ASN A 274 26.55 14.88 8.84
CA ASN A 274 26.64 13.93 7.73
C ASN A 274 25.45 12.97 7.71
N ILE A 275 24.98 12.61 6.51
CA ILE A 275 23.94 11.61 6.28
C ILE A 275 24.51 10.52 5.37
N TYR A 276 24.75 9.34 5.94
CA TYR A 276 25.19 8.14 5.24
C TYR A 276 24.00 7.33 4.76
N GLY A 277 23.23 7.93 3.86
CA GLY A 277 22.04 7.35 3.25
C GLY A 277 21.44 8.25 2.18
N ASN A 278 20.32 7.83 1.63
CA ASN A 278 19.53 8.62 0.68
C ASN A 278 18.71 9.68 1.42
N VAL A 279 18.49 10.83 0.79
CA VAL A 279 17.57 11.84 1.31
C VAL A 279 16.49 12.13 0.28
N THR A 280 15.24 11.99 0.70
CA THR A 280 14.07 12.32 -0.12
C THR A 280 13.28 13.49 0.46
N THR A 281 12.85 14.42 -0.39
CA THR A 281 11.98 15.55 -0.02
C THR A 281 10.90 15.76 -1.08
N ASN A 282 9.90 16.61 -0.78
CA ASN A 282 8.86 17.01 -1.72
C ASN A 282 8.92 18.54 -1.97
N GLY A 283 9.70 18.94 -2.96
CA GLY A 283 9.91 20.34 -3.35
C GLY A 283 10.94 21.10 -2.49
N GLY A 284 11.72 20.39 -1.67
CA GLY A 284 12.70 20.99 -0.77
C GLY A 284 14.03 21.36 -1.45
N THR A 285 14.71 22.38 -0.93
CA THR A 285 16.13 22.61 -1.18
C THR A 285 16.92 21.98 -0.06
N LEU A 286 17.77 21.00 -0.37
CA LEU A 286 18.62 20.38 0.65
C LEU A 286 19.83 21.27 0.93
N ASN A 287 19.94 21.73 2.18
CA ASN A 287 21.11 22.45 2.65
C ASN A 287 21.59 21.83 3.96
N LEU A 288 22.74 21.17 3.90
CA LEU A 288 23.49 20.74 5.09
C LEU A 288 24.53 21.81 5.41
N LYS A 289 24.42 22.45 6.58
CA LYS A 289 25.34 23.54 6.94
C LYS A 289 26.80 23.08 7.09
N ASN A 290 27.04 21.88 7.62
CA ASN A 290 28.37 21.38 8.00
C ASN A 290 28.61 19.91 7.61
N GLY A 291 27.80 19.35 6.70
CA GLY A 291 27.76 17.92 6.42
C GLY A 291 27.57 17.58 4.94
N GLN A 292 27.71 16.30 4.63
CA GLN A 292 27.52 15.75 3.29
C GLN A 292 26.44 14.66 3.30
N ILE A 293 25.73 14.53 2.18
CA ILE A 293 24.85 13.40 1.89
C ILE A 293 25.66 12.41 1.05
N TYR A 294 25.79 11.18 1.51
CA TYR A 294 26.60 10.15 0.87
C TYR A 294 25.77 9.12 0.09
N GLY A 295 24.47 9.35 -0.06
CA GLY A 295 23.55 8.62 -0.94
C GLY A 295 22.92 9.51 -2.01
N THR A 296 21.81 9.04 -2.57
CA THR A 296 21.04 9.78 -3.58
C THR A 296 20.17 10.84 -2.93
N ILE A 297 20.06 11.99 -3.62
CA ILE A 297 19.14 13.06 -3.26
C ILE A 297 18.00 13.07 -4.29
N ASP A 298 16.77 12.96 -3.83
CA ASP A 298 15.57 13.14 -4.66
C ASP A 298 14.62 14.15 -3.99
N ASN A 299 14.28 15.23 -4.69
CA ASN A 299 13.48 16.32 -4.15
C ASN A 299 12.06 16.36 -4.72
N ASN A 300 11.60 15.29 -5.35
CA ASN A 300 10.26 15.22 -5.93
C ASN A 300 9.54 13.91 -5.55
N VAL A 301 9.73 13.45 -4.31
CA VAL A 301 9.15 12.21 -3.80
C VAL A 301 8.06 12.54 -2.76
N PRO A 302 6.80 12.67 -3.18
CA PRO A 302 5.71 12.69 -2.21
C PRO A 302 5.57 11.30 -1.58
N PHE A 303 5.38 11.27 -0.26
CA PHE A 303 4.98 10.06 0.45
C PHE A 303 3.96 10.39 1.53
N THR A 304 3.25 9.37 1.97
CA THR A 304 2.30 9.44 3.07
C THR A 304 2.67 8.38 4.10
N VAL A 305 2.49 8.72 5.37
CA VAL A 305 2.70 7.79 6.47
C VAL A 305 1.34 7.47 7.07
N ALA A 306 1.07 6.19 7.30
CA ALA A 306 -0.21 5.75 7.85
C ALA A 306 -0.31 6.13 9.34
N PRO A 307 -1.47 6.63 9.82
CA PRO A 307 -1.67 6.88 11.24
C PRO A 307 -1.72 5.56 12.04
N VAL A 308 -1.40 5.65 13.33
CA VAL A 308 -1.56 4.52 14.25
C VAL A 308 -2.99 4.50 14.80
N ALA A 309 -3.71 3.39 14.58
CA ALA A 309 -5.00 3.14 15.21
C ALA A 309 -4.82 2.63 16.66
N ASN A 310 -5.78 2.95 17.54
CA ASN A 310 -5.80 2.40 18.90
C ASN A 310 -6.12 0.89 18.85
N PRO A 311 -5.22 -0.01 19.31
CA PRO A 311 -5.48 -1.44 19.28
C PRO A 311 -6.43 -1.91 20.40
N TRP A 312 -6.80 -1.04 21.34
CA TRP A 312 -7.70 -1.34 22.44
C TRP A 312 -9.08 -0.68 22.27
N SER A 313 -10.11 -1.41 22.71
CA SER A 313 -11.47 -0.90 22.91
C SER A 313 -11.95 -1.30 24.31
N PRO A 314 -12.75 -0.47 25.02
CA PRO A 314 -13.33 -0.84 26.31
C PRO A 314 -14.17 -2.13 26.29
N THR A 315 -14.66 -2.52 25.11
CA THR A 315 -15.43 -3.75 24.89
C THR A 315 -14.58 -4.94 24.45
N ALA A 316 -13.28 -4.74 24.20
CA ALA A 316 -12.38 -5.80 23.77
C ALA A 316 -12.00 -6.71 24.94
N SER A 317 -12.35 -7.99 24.80
CA SER A 317 -11.85 -9.08 25.66
C SER A 317 -10.33 -9.22 25.53
N GLY A 318 -9.63 -9.53 26.63
CA GLY A 318 -8.19 -9.89 26.62
C GLY A 318 -7.24 -8.84 27.20
N TRP A 319 -7.69 -7.60 27.38
CA TRP A 319 -6.87 -6.53 27.95
C TRP A 319 -6.99 -6.47 29.47
N THR A 320 -5.85 -6.47 30.16
CA THR A 320 -5.79 -6.32 31.62
C THR A 320 -5.78 -4.83 31.98
N SER A 321 -6.79 -4.37 32.73
CA SER A 321 -6.92 -2.96 33.14
C SER A 321 -6.17 -2.60 34.43
N THR A 322 -5.33 -3.49 34.94
CA THR A 322 -4.43 -3.17 36.06
C THR A 322 -3.21 -2.42 35.54
N SER A 323 -2.70 -1.49 36.35
CA SER A 323 -1.50 -0.69 36.03
C SER A 323 -0.32 -1.07 36.92
N PRO A 324 0.19 -2.32 36.83
CA PRO A 324 1.31 -2.75 37.67
C PRO A 324 2.59 -1.98 37.33
N ALA A 325 3.42 -1.73 38.33
CA ALA A 325 4.77 -1.18 38.13
C ALA A 325 5.73 -2.23 37.52
N THR A 326 5.43 -3.52 37.69
CA THR A 326 6.20 -4.64 37.16
C THR A 326 5.29 -5.63 36.45
N ILE A 327 5.62 -5.96 35.19
CA ILE A 327 4.95 -6.98 34.39
C ILE A 327 5.85 -8.21 34.29
N THR A 328 5.33 -9.36 34.70
CA THR A 328 5.95 -10.67 34.50
C THR A 328 4.87 -11.63 34.01
N PRO A 329 4.67 -11.76 32.68
CA PRO A 329 3.57 -12.55 32.13
C PRO A 329 3.72 -14.04 32.49
N SER A 330 2.61 -14.73 32.72
CA SER A 330 2.56 -16.18 32.90
C SER A 330 1.20 -16.69 32.41
N PRO A 331 1.15 -17.69 31.49
CA PRO A 331 2.27 -18.37 30.84
C PRO A 331 3.04 -17.49 29.82
N ALA A 332 4.07 -18.04 29.17
CA ALA A 332 4.88 -17.35 28.16
C ALA A 332 4.02 -16.82 26.98
N PRO A 333 3.90 -15.50 26.79
CA PRO A 333 3.14 -14.95 25.68
C PRO A 333 3.96 -14.99 24.39
N SER A 334 3.36 -15.53 23.32
CA SER A 334 3.92 -15.48 21.97
C SER A 334 3.59 -14.16 21.26
N GLN A 335 4.22 -13.89 20.11
CA GLN A 335 3.88 -12.73 19.28
C GLN A 335 2.38 -12.68 18.91
N ALA A 336 1.76 -13.83 18.67
CA ALA A 336 0.34 -13.95 18.32
C ALA A 336 -0.60 -13.77 19.53
N THR A 337 -0.10 -14.04 20.74
CA THR A 337 -0.86 -14.02 21.99
C THR A 337 -0.18 -13.14 23.04
N ALA A 338 0.32 -11.98 22.60
CA ALA A 338 1.07 -11.06 23.44
C ALA A 338 0.25 -10.69 24.70
N ALA A 339 0.93 -10.53 25.84
CA ALA A 339 0.28 -10.08 27.07
C ALA A 339 -0.17 -8.62 26.93
N GLN A 340 -1.44 -8.32 27.26
CA GLN A 340 -2.09 -7.05 26.94
C GLN A 340 -2.48 -6.28 28.20
N TYR A 341 -2.02 -5.03 28.32
CA TYR A 341 -2.28 -4.16 29.47
C TYR A 341 -2.77 -2.76 29.05
N VAL A 342 -3.64 -2.17 29.88
CA VAL A 342 -4.14 -0.82 29.68
C VAL A 342 -3.81 0.04 30.88
N TYR A 343 -3.22 1.20 30.61
CA TYR A 343 -2.87 2.22 31.60
C TYR A 343 -3.64 3.50 31.28
N SER A 344 -4.06 4.23 32.31
CA SER A 344 -4.53 5.61 32.13
C SER A 344 -3.38 6.56 31.81
N SER A 345 -2.23 6.35 32.46
CA SER A 345 -0.97 7.04 32.19
C SER A 345 0.18 6.19 32.75
N LEU A 346 1.37 6.37 32.20
CA LEU A 346 2.60 5.69 32.59
C LEU A 346 3.71 6.70 32.89
N THR A 347 3.52 7.58 33.87
CA THR A 347 4.52 8.60 34.25
C THR A 347 5.53 8.13 35.29
N SER A 348 5.18 7.11 36.08
CA SER A 348 6.03 6.57 37.14
C SER A 348 7.04 5.53 36.65
N GLY A 349 6.98 5.15 35.36
CA GLY A 349 7.80 4.10 34.77
C GLY A 349 7.20 2.70 34.89
N ILE A 350 7.91 1.72 34.34
CA ILE A 350 7.56 0.30 34.32
C ILE A 350 8.79 -0.58 34.23
N THR A 351 8.73 -1.79 34.80
CA THR A 351 9.67 -2.88 34.50
C THR A 351 8.93 -4.04 33.86
N ILE A 352 9.40 -4.53 32.72
CA ILE A 352 8.86 -5.72 32.07
C ILE A 352 9.93 -6.81 32.08
N SER A 353 9.58 -7.95 32.67
CA SER A 353 10.45 -9.13 32.79
C SER A 353 9.93 -10.25 31.89
N PRO A 354 10.84 -11.07 31.32
CA PRO A 354 10.42 -12.21 30.53
C PRO A 354 9.73 -13.24 31.42
N TYR A 355 8.90 -14.08 30.82
CA TYR A 355 8.53 -15.33 31.43
C TYR A 355 9.78 -16.19 31.63
N VAL A 356 9.94 -16.72 32.83
CA VAL A 356 10.98 -17.71 33.17
C VAL A 356 10.27 -19.04 33.39
N ASP A 357 10.60 -20.03 32.58
CA ASP A 357 10.04 -21.36 32.72
C ASP A 357 10.43 -21.95 34.09
N PRO A 358 9.47 -22.24 34.98
CA PRO A 358 9.75 -22.68 36.35
C PRO A 358 10.42 -24.06 36.40
N SER A 359 10.35 -24.85 35.32
CA SER A 359 10.96 -26.17 35.25
C SER A 359 12.43 -26.14 34.81
N THR A 360 12.80 -25.17 33.97
CA THR A 360 14.17 -25.06 33.40
C THR A 360 14.96 -23.87 33.95
N GLY A 361 14.29 -22.86 34.51
CA GLY A 361 14.90 -21.60 34.92
C GLY A 361 15.33 -20.70 33.75
N VAL A 362 14.95 -21.05 32.52
CA VAL A 362 15.36 -20.34 31.31
C VAL A 362 14.32 -19.27 30.95
N ALA A 363 14.78 -18.05 30.69
CA ALA A 363 13.94 -16.98 30.18
C ALA A 363 13.51 -17.27 28.73
N GLN A 364 12.24 -17.02 28.43
CA GLN A 364 11.67 -17.20 27.09
C GLN A 364 11.31 -15.86 26.47
N GLU A 365 11.36 -15.79 25.14
CA GLU A 365 10.87 -14.64 24.38
C GLU A 365 9.43 -14.32 24.76
N THR A 366 9.24 -13.10 25.25
CA THR A 366 8.01 -12.64 25.89
C THR A 366 7.52 -11.38 25.17
N TYR A 367 6.30 -11.45 24.63
CA TYR A 367 5.70 -10.34 23.89
C TYR A 367 4.65 -9.63 24.75
N VAL A 368 4.77 -8.30 24.88
CA VAL A 368 3.86 -7.47 25.69
C VAL A 368 3.39 -6.27 24.89
N LYS A 369 2.08 -5.99 24.93
CA LYS A 369 1.44 -4.80 24.37
C LYS A 369 0.82 -3.96 25.48
N LEU A 370 1.13 -2.68 25.50
CA LEU A 370 0.59 -1.71 26.43
C LEU A 370 -0.16 -0.64 25.66
N VAL A 371 -1.37 -0.31 26.08
CA VAL A 371 -2.08 0.90 25.65
C VAL A 371 -2.13 1.87 26.82
N VAL A 372 -1.56 3.04 26.63
CA VAL A 372 -1.53 4.12 27.61
C VAL A 372 -2.43 5.24 27.12
N ASN A 373 -3.58 5.41 27.76
CA ASN A 373 -4.58 6.44 27.44
C ASN A 373 -4.19 7.82 27.99
N GLY A 374 -2.90 8.15 27.96
CA GLY A 374 -2.32 9.37 28.52
C GLY A 374 -0.81 9.41 28.29
N ASP A 375 -0.11 10.16 29.14
CA ASP A 375 1.33 10.38 28.99
C ASP A 375 2.15 9.14 29.36
N VAL A 376 3.30 8.98 28.69
CA VAL A 376 4.32 7.96 28.94
C VAL A 376 5.63 8.64 29.35
N GLY A 377 6.28 8.12 30.40
CA GLY A 377 7.57 8.57 30.88
C GLY A 377 8.05 7.81 32.11
N GLY A 378 8.97 8.41 32.87
CA GLY A 378 9.59 7.77 34.02
C GLY A 378 10.63 6.71 33.61
N THR A 379 10.92 5.78 34.52
CA THR A 379 11.90 4.70 34.28
C THR A 379 11.25 3.53 33.55
N ILE A 380 11.62 3.28 32.31
CA ILE A 380 11.13 2.16 31.51
C ILE A 380 12.26 1.13 31.38
N THR A 381 12.08 -0.04 32.00
CA THR A 381 13.05 -1.14 31.96
C THR A 381 12.44 -2.32 31.22
N ILE A 382 13.05 -2.72 30.12
CA ILE A 382 12.73 -3.92 29.35
C ILE A 382 13.88 -4.91 29.57
N ASN A 383 13.62 -5.98 30.31
CA ASN A 383 14.63 -7.01 30.55
C ASN A 383 14.88 -7.84 29.28
N ASN A 384 16.03 -8.54 29.25
CA ASN A 384 16.39 -9.40 28.12
C ASN A 384 15.28 -10.43 27.82
N HIS A 385 15.06 -10.76 26.55
CA HIS A 385 13.96 -11.60 26.03
C HIS A 385 12.56 -10.98 26.07
N VAL A 386 12.44 -9.67 26.27
CA VAL A 386 11.14 -8.97 26.21
C VAL A 386 11.04 -8.13 24.94
N ASN A 387 9.95 -8.35 24.20
CA ASN A 387 9.51 -7.56 23.07
C ASN A 387 8.29 -6.73 23.48
N ALA A 388 8.47 -5.42 23.67
CA ALA A 388 7.45 -4.52 24.18
C ALA A 388 6.96 -3.53 23.11
N GLN A 389 5.64 -3.44 22.95
CA GLN A 389 4.96 -2.43 22.14
C GLN A 389 4.12 -1.53 23.05
N ILE A 390 4.44 -0.23 23.09
CA ILE A 390 3.79 0.75 23.94
C ILE A 390 3.06 1.76 23.05
N TYR A 391 1.74 1.66 23.02
CA TYR A 391 0.85 2.58 22.33
C TYR A 391 0.43 3.70 23.29
N PHE A 392 0.45 4.95 22.85
CA PHE A 392 0.16 6.10 23.71
C PHE A 392 -0.66 7.17 23.01
N THR A 393 -1.61 7.76 23.75
CA THR A 393 -2.46 8.87 23.25
C THR A 393 -2.00 10.25 23.74
N GLY A 394 -1.30 10.31 24.88
CA GLY A 394 -0.72 11.54 25.43
C GLY A 394 0.67 11.83 24.86
N ASN A 395 1.53 12.47 25.64
CA ASN A 395 2.92 12.76 25.28
C ASN A 395 3.85 11.62 25.68
N LEU A 396 4.94 11.44 24.94
CA LEU A 396 6.05 10.56 25.30
C LEU A 396 7.23 11.40 25.77
N ASN A 397 7.65 11.21 27.02
CA ASN A 397 8.79 11.90 27.61
C ASN A 397 9.88 10.87 27.95
N ILE A 398 10.93 10.82 27.12
CA ILE A 398 12.08 9.95 27.29
C ILE A 398 13.21 10.72 27.95
N ASN A 399 13.67 10.21 29.08
CA ASN A 399 14.99 10.54 29.63
C ASN A 399 15.90 9.34 29.32
N THR A 400 16.87 9.48 28.41
CA THR A 400 17.56 8.33 27.81
C THR A 400 18.18 7.34 28.83
N PRO A 401 18.81 7.77 29.94
CA PRO A 401 19.35 6.83 30.93
C PRO A 401 18.27 6.10 31.74
N LEU A 402 17.02 6.58 31.72
CA LEU A 402 15.88 5.96 32.38
C LEU A 402 15.11 4.99 31.47
N VAL A 403 15.46 4.92 30.18
CA VAL A 403 14.90 3.94 29.24
C VAL A 403 15.95 2.85 29.00
N VAL A 404 15.85 1.78 29.78
CA VAL A 404 16.80 0.68 29.79
C VAL A 404 16.23 -0.49 29.01
N ASN A 405 16.83 -0.79 27.86
CA ASN A 405 16.52 -1.98 27.08
C ASN A 405 17.66 -2.97 27.23
N SER A 406 17.47 -4.04 27.99
CA SER A 406 18.51 -5.02 28.34
C SER A 406 18.68 -6.13 27.30
N ASN A 407 17.97 -6.06 26.16
CA ASN A 407 18.23 -6.93 25.02
C ASN A 407 19.60 -6.65 24.39
N VAL A 408 20.06 -7.55 23.53
CA VAL A 408 21.41 -7.49 22.92
C VAL A 408 21.30 -7.69 21.42
N ASP A 409 22.06 -6.90 20.65
CA ASP A 409 22.15 -7.06 19.20
C ASP A 409 22.78 -8.42 18.82
N GLY A 410 22.38 -8.98 17.68
CA GLY A 410 22.98 -10.19 17.12
C GLY A 410 22.44 -11.51 17.69
N VAL A 411 21.37 -11.44 18.51
CA VAL A 411 20.74 -12.62 19.12
C VAL A 411 19.37 -12.89 18.51
N ALA A 412 19.18 -14.10 17.95
CA ALA A 412 17.89 -14.55 17.43
C ALA A 412 16.88 -14.81 18.57
N PRO A 413 15.55 -14.75 18.32
CA PRO A 413 14.89 -14.58 17.02
C PRO A 413 14.74 -13.13 16.54
N ASN A 414 14.97 -12.15 17.41
CA ASN A 414 14.93 -10.73 17.08
C ASN A 414 16.31 -10.11 17.34
N TYR A 415 17.08 -9.94 16.27
CA TYR A 415 18.47 -9.47 16.30
C TYR A 415 18.62 -8.03 16.75
N SER A 416 17.55 -7.22 16.66
CA SER A 416 17.60 -5.78 16.92
C SER A 416 17.29 -5.47 18.36
N ARG A 417 18.26 -4.98 19.14
CA ARG A 417 18.01 -4.44 20.48
C ARG A 417 16.95 -3.35 20.42
N ALA A 418 17.08 -2.39 19.51
CA ALA A 418 16.11 -1.31 19.33
C ALA A 418 14.71 -1.80 18.89
N GLY A 419 14.65 -2.93 18.18
CA GLY A 419 13.42 -3.58 17.78
C GLY A 419 12.62 -4.22 18.91
N HIS A 420 13.25 -4.49 20.06
CA HIS A 420 12.57 -5.04 21.24
C HIS A 420 11.76 -4.00 22.02
N LEU A 421 11.99 -2.71 21.84
CA LEU A 421 11.23 -1.64 22.48
C LEU A 421 10.67 -0.67 21.44
N GLN A 422 9.35 -0.65 21.32
CA GLN A 422 8.66 0.07 20.27
C GLN A 422 7.59 0.98 20.86
N PHE A 423 7.60 2.25 20.46
CA PHE A 423 6.62 3.25 20.86
C PHE A 423 5.73 3.64 19.68
N TYR A 424 4.41 3.68 19.91
CA TYR A 424 3.39 3.98 18.90
C TYR A 424 2.50 5.14 19.35
N GLY A 425 2.64 6.29 18.69
CA GLY A 425 1.80 7.46 18.95
C GLY A 425 0.46 7.30 18.25
N ILE A 426 -0.60 7.00 19.02
CA ILE A 426 -1.97 6.99 18.53
C ILE A 426 -2.38 8.43 18.27
N SER A 427 -2.93 8.70 17.07
CA SER A 427 -3.39 10.03 16.68
C SER A 427 -4.32 10.62 17.74
N PRO A 428 -4.01 11.81 18.29
CA PRO A 428 -4.86 12.40 19.30
C PRO A 428 -6.16 12.94 18.67
N PRO A 429 -7.25 13.12 19.45
CA PRO A 429 -8.48 13.73 18.95
C PRO A 429 -8.20 15.09 18.30
N GLY A 430 -8.93 15.41 17.22
CA GLY A 430 -8.68 16.59 16.39
C GLY A 430 -8.51 17.88 17.19
N GLY A 431 -7.44 18.62 16.92
CA GLY A 431 -7.11 19.90 17.55
C GLY A 431 -6.08 19.84 18.68
N SER A 432 -5.55 18.66 19.03
CA SER A 432 -4.48 18.52 20.04
C SER A 432 -3.17 18.05 19.42
N THR A 433 -2.05 18.62 19.87
CA THR A 433 -0.71 18.25 19.41
C THR A 433 -0.11 17.23 20.36
N GLN A 434 0.35 16.10 19.81
CA GLN A 434 1.12 15.10 20.55
C GLN A 434 2.61 15.46 20.49
N GLN A 435 3.32 15.32 21.62
CA GLN A 435 4.75 15.58 21.71
C GLN A 435 5.52 14.31 22.06
N VAL A 436 6.69 14.16 21.46
CA VAL A 436 7.71 13.18 21.84
C VAL A 436 8.98 13.94 22.20
N ASN A 437 9.29 14.00 23.48
CA ASN A 437 10.47 14.69 23.99
C ASN A 437 11.53 13.67 24.37
N ILE A 438 12.69 13.72 23.71
CA ILE A 438 13.85 12.90 24.05
C ILE A 438 14.90 13.82 24.66
N THR A 439 15.18 13.61 25.94
CA THR A 439 16.17 14.38 26.69
C THR A 439 17.28 13.45 27.16
N PRO A 440 18.54 13.64 26.74
CA PRO A 440 19.65 12.97 27.36
C PRO A 440 19.78 13.43 28.82
N GLY A 441 19.73 12.48 29.75
CA GLY A 441 19.93 12.76 31.16
C GLY A 441 21.38 13.16 31.51
N GLY A 442 21.60 13.50 32.78
CA GLY A 442 22.96 13.63 33.32
C GLY A 442 23.61 12.25 33.49
N GLY A 443 24.86 12.10 33.05
CA GLY A 443 25.61 10.84 33.14
C GLY A 443 26.46 10.54 31.89
N PRO A 444 27.29 9.48 31.94
CA PRO A 444 28.13 9.05 30.82
C PRO A 444 27.33 8.35 29.70
N ASP A 445 26.28 7.61 30.05
CA ASP A 445 25.49 6.83 29.09
C ASP A 445 24.30 7.65 28.59
N LYS A 446 24.41 8.19 27.37
CA LYS A 446 23.39 9.00 26.71
C LYS A 446 22.88 8.32 25.45
N THR A 447 22.34 7.12 25.63
CA THR A 447 21.93 6.27 24.51
C THR A 447 20.49 5.83 24.64
N LEU A 448 19.78 5.76 23.51
CA LEU A 448 18.45 5.18 23.41
C LEU A 448 18.46 4.02 22.41
N TYR A 449 17.93 2.86 22.81
CA TYR A 449 17.67 1.72 21.93
C TYR A 449 16.16 1.48 21.85
N ALA A 450 15.51 2.13 20.91
CA ALA A 450 14.06 2.02 20.71
C ALA A 450 13.64 2.50 19.32
N THR A 451 12.46 2.09 18.91
CA THR A 451 11.77 2.64 17.73
C THR A 451 10.60 3.51 18.15
N ILE A 452 10.33 4.57 17.39
CA ILE A 452 9.25 5.51 17.65
C ILE A 452 8.46 5.74 16.37
N TYR A 453 7.21 5.30 16.33
CA TYR A 453 6.30 5.55 15.22
C TYR A 453 5.14 6.42 15.70
N ALA A 454 5.25 7.73 15.47
CA ALA A 454 4.29 8.72 15.91
C ALA A 454 4.05 9.79 14.83
N PRO A 455 3.45 9.43 13.67
CA PRO A 455 3.36 10.28 12.48
C PRO A 455 2.59 11.59 12.66
N ASN A 456 1.84 11.74 13.76
CA ASN A 456 1.08 12.93 14.12
C ASN A 456 1.68 13.69 15.32
N ALA A 457 2.83 13.25 15.83
CA ALA A 457 3.52 13.87 16.94
C ALA A 457 4.71 14.68 16.47
N ASN A 458 4.98 15.77 17.20
CA ASN A 458 6.20 16.53 17.04
C ASN A 458 7.28 15.90 17.93
N VAL A 459 8.39 15.49 17.31
CA VAL A 459 9.53 14.89 17.98
C VAL A 459 10.59 15.95 18.21
N THR A 460 11.02 16.10 19.46
CA THR A 460 12.09 17.01 19.87
C THR A 460 13.19 16.24 20.59
N VAL A 461 14.44 16.37 20.12
CA VAL A 461 15.63 15.83 20.79
C VAL A 461 16.47 16.98 21.36
N ASN A 462 16.55 17.03 22.69
CA ASN A 462 17.10 18.16 23.45
C ASN A 462 18.50 17.89 24.01
N GLY A 463 19.48 17.75 23.12
CA GLY A 463 20.91 17.66 23.47
C GLY A 463 21.60 16.42 22.88
N PRO A 464 22.92 16.27 23.10
CA PRO A 464 23.69 15.18 22.50
C PRO A 464 23.30 13.81 23.06
N THR A 465 22.96 12.88 22.17
CA THR A 465 22.64 11.48 22.48
C THR A 465 22.91 10.60 21.25
N ASP A 466 23.12 9.30 21.45
CA ASP A 466 23.10 8.33 20.36
C ASP A 466 21.76 7.58 20.38
N ILE A 467 21.07 7.56 19.25
CA ILE A 467 19.79 6.88 19.10
C ILE A 467 19.97 5.73 18.11
N TYR A 468 19.79 4.52 18.60
CA TYR A 468 19.77 3.29 17.82
C TYR A 468 18.32 2.92 17.57
N GLY A 469 17.91 2.93 16.31
CA GLY A 469 16.53 2.67 15.94
C GLY A 469 16.05 3.48 14.74
N ALA A 470 14.75 3.78 14.74
CA ALA A 470 14.12 4.57 13.70
C ALA A 470 13.00 5.43 14.30
N ILE A 471 12.77 6.61 13.72
CA ILE A 471 11.73 7.54 14.14
C ILE A 471 10.87 7.97 12.95
N VAL A 472 9.56 7.88 13.14
CA VAL A 472 8.54 8.40 12.22
C VAL A 472 7.72 9.45 12.96
N SER A 473 7.59 10.64 12.38
CA SER A 473 7.05 11.83 13.06
C SER A 473 6.26 12.76 12.15
N HIS A 474 5.55 13.73 12.74
CA HIS A 474 5.07 14.89 12.01
C HIS A 474 6.22 15.87 11.78
N ASP A 475 6.55 16.68 12.78
CA ASP A 475 7.75 17.50 12.76
C ASP A 475 8.87 16.80 13.55
N PHE A 476 10.07 16.81 13.00
CA PHE A 476 11.28 16.37 13.69
C PHE A 476 12.20 17.55 13.94
N TYR A 477 12.59 17.76 15.19
CA TYR A 477 13.53 18.79 15.59
C TYR A 477 14.59 18.27 16.54
N GLU A 478 15.85 18.58 16.23
CA GLU A 478 16.98 18.25 17.06
C GLU A 478 18.00 19.42 17.07
N ASN A 479 18.55 19.73 18.25
CA ASN A 479 19.39 20.91 18.48
C ASN A 479 20.74 20.57 19.15
N GLY A 480 21.24 19.36 18.95
CA GLY A 480 22.45 18.85 19.59
C GLY A 480 23.48 18.30 18.60
N ASN A 481 24.42 17.51 19.14
CA ASN A 481 25.28 16.61 18.36
C ASN A 481 24.72 15.20 18.50
N THR A 482 23.46 14.99 18.10
CA THR A 482 22.82 13.68 18.16
C THR A 482 23.25 12.82 16.97
N SER A 483 23.60 11.56 17.23
CA SER A 483 23.81 10.57 16.18
C SER A 483 22.62 9.63 16.10
N PHE A 484 22.19 9.32 14.89
CA PHE A 484 21.16 8.32 14.62
C PHE A 484 21.78 7.13 13.89
N HIS A 485 21.58 5.95 14.45
CA HIS A 485 22.09 4.70 13.95
C HIS A 485 20.91 3.81 13.58
N TYR A 486 20.53 3.82 12.31
CA TYR A 486 19.45 2.99 11.82
C TYR A 486 19.83 1.51 11.82
N ASP A 487 19.11 0.72 12.60
CA ASP A 487 19.29 -0.73 12.60
C ASP A 487 18.43 -1.37 11.49
N LYS A 488 19.10 -1.98 10.52
CA LYS A 488 18.46 -2.58 9.34
C LYS A 488 17.54 -3.74 9.67
N GLU A 489 17.75 -4.44 10.79
CA GLU A 489 16.86 -5.54 11.19
C GLU A 489 15.47 -5.02 11.64
N ILE A 490 15.36 -3.72 11.94
CA ILE A 490 14.06 -3.08 12.23
C ILE A 490 13.15 -3.07 10.99
N ALA A 491 13.71 -3.06 9.77
CA ALA A 491 12.91 -3.13 8.54
C ALA A 491 12.09 -4.42 8.43
N GLN A 492 12.52 -5.48 9.13
CA GLN A 492 11.83 -6.76 9.19
C GLN A 492 10.77 -6.79 10.31
N LEU A 493 10.71 -5.77 11.17
CA LEU A 493 9.66 -5.67 12.18
C LEU A 493 8.35 -5.32 11.51
N LEU A 494 7.45 -6.29 11.52
CA LEU A 494 6.15 -6.21 10.87
C LEU A 494 5.08 -6.04 11.96
N LEU A 495 4.45 -4.87 11.96
CA LEU A 495 3.63 -4.41 13.09
C LEU A 495 2.15 -4.66 12.86
N ALA A 496 1.64 -4.17 11.74
CA ALA A 496 0.28 -4.31 11.29
C ALA A 496 0.22 -4.00 9.81
N VAL A 497 -0.73 -4.64 9.12
CA VAL A 497 -1.18 -4.14 7.81
C VAL A 497 -1.87 -2.80 8.06
N THR A 498 -1.59 -1.81 7.21
CA THR A 498 -2.22 -0.47 7.26
C THR A 498 -3.19 -0.25 6.13
N ASP A 499 -2.89 -0.87 5.00
CA ASP A 499 -3.62 -0.72 3.76
C ASP A 499 -3.25 -1.87 2.81
N TYR A 500 -3.87 -1.88 1.64
CA TYR A 500 -3.47 -2.68 0.51
C TYR A 500 -3.07 -1.78 -0.65
N ARG A 501 -2.07 -2.18 -1.42
CA ARG A 501 -1.68 -1.52 -2.68
C ARG A 501 -1.77 -2.48 -3.85
N ILE A 502 -2.04 -1.95 -5.03
CA ILE A 502 -1.96 -2.70 -6.27
C ILE A 502 -0.49 -2.91 -6.62
N ALA A 503 -0.05 -4.18 -6.66
CA ALA A 503 1.29 -4.58 -7.08
C ALA A 503 1.37 -4.94 -8.56
N SER A 504 0.23 -5.32 -9.17
CA SER A 504 0.16 -5.71 -10.57
C SER A 504 -1.23 -5.40 -11.14
N TYR A 505 -1.26 -5.03 -12.42
CA TYR A 505 -2.46 -4.89 -13.23
C TYR A 505 -2.24 -5.59 -14.57
N ILE A 506 -3.18 -6.45 -14.94
CA ILE A 506 -3.17 -7.15 -16.22
C ILE A 506 -4.57 -7.03 -16.83
N GLU A 507 -4.62 -6.61 -18.08
CA GLU A 507 -5.80 -6.79 -18.90
C GLU A 507 -5.80 -8.21 -19.48
N ASP A 508 -6.81 -9.02 -19.13
CA ASP A 508 -6.94 -10.37 -19.70
C ASP A 508 -7.59 -10.29 -21.08
N VAL A 509 -6.74 -10.28 -22.11
CA VAL A 509 -7.11 -10.27 -23.53
C VAL A 509 -7.45 -11.64 -24.10
N ARG A 510 -7.40 -12.72 -23.29
CA ARG A 510 -7.43 -14.10 -23.78
C ARG A 510 -8.67 -14.52 -24.51
#